data_AF-A0A1X1H9K3-F1
#
_entry.id   AF-A0A1X1H9K3-F1
#
_cell.length_a   1.000
_cell.length_b   1.000
_cell.length_c   1.000
_cell.angle_alpha   90.00
_cell.angle_beta   90.00
_cell.angle_gamma   90.00
#
_symmetry.space_group_name_H-M   'P 1'
#
loop_
_entity.id
_entity.type
_entity.pdbx_description
1 polymer ?
#
loop_
_entity_poly.entity_id
_entity_poly.type
_entity_poly.pdbx_seq_one_letter_code
_entity_poly.pdbx_strand_id
1 'polypeptide(L)'
;MGIDMYLEQSQLQSSSVATMCQSQVEAYQDLQSAIQKFSEDTESLKGNAYDSARSFFASVLLPLSKGGQLYAETFSQAIKKLPEDYQSMVDSKSWREDDLLDKIRQEEQMIAYLDEVNQSLSSLTMDSEEKGRLRRSNVELMRGHHANKRVYETILGDLRAYDSYSGRLFDELDSIDVQLSRGLAQIETSWDAKQGVFKIPSDLTWANYLTAYSDTKDMKLSRQEKAFVQTMMAEYGFDAETAQQLLTIKQGIDRKFPTSSQEFRDYIFLRVIGAAYYNDFKWNETAGGLGQYFYKEFVSDPQTGQKWITLKPIVEIYQELGLKEEKAKELYYNLRLQHELASGENNDSETLKVNSPKLYETYKKRYSEAYDKEDDFDKFWDTKLKAYSNNGAGHADFTHQSITMATHLNPNQVQLADLYGGRERVKDLSGWEGDTTFNANDMKPSIGEDDYKADLDSVNLIGRMQKGQSYDQAISSYYADLQKDSSQREREFLKNKDWDTVRDTIYDSLRPTDIKLDGEDALKAYIERKYPGVSKFLNRLEAVAD
;
A
#
# COMPACT_ATOMS: atom_id res chain seq x y z
N MET A 1 35.25 7.08 -12.63
CA MET A 1 35.06 5.65 -13.00
C MET A 1 34.03 5.65 -14.10
N GLY A 2 34.35 5.07 -15.26
CA GLY A 2 33.41 4.93 -16.37
C GLY A 2 32.50 3.70 -16.19
N ILE A 3 31.43 3.61 -16.98
CA ILE A 3 30.47 2.50 -16.95
C ILE A 3 31.03 1.32 -17.76
N ASP A 4 31.16 0.15 -17.14
CA ASP A 4 31.72 -1.06 -17.75
C ASP A 4 30.76 -2.24 -17.60
N MET A 5 30.41 -2.90 -18.71
CA MET A 5 29.62 -4.12 -18.73
C MET A 5 30.37 -5.27 -19.42
N TYR A 6 30.64 -6.32 -18.66
CA TYR A 6 31.22 -7.58 -19.13
C TYR A 6 30.11 -8.62 -19.27
N LEU A 7 29.49 -8.69 -20.45
CA LEU A 7 28.25 -9.46 -20.66
C LEU A 7 28.39 -10.95 -20.32
N GLU A 8 29.47 -11.61 -20.76
CA GLU A 8 29.71 -13.03 -20.46
C GLU A 8 29.85 -13.27 -18.95
N GLN A 9 30.55 -12.39 -18.23
CA GLN A 9 30.70 -12.50 -16.78
C GLN A 9 29.36 -12.27 -16.06
N SER A 10 28.56 -11.30 -16.52
CA SER A 10 27.22 -11.05 -15.99
C SER A 10 26.28 -12.24 -16.22
N GLN A 11 26.34 -12.89 -17.38
CA GLN A 11 25.57 -14.10 -17.68
C GLN A 11 25.99 -15.29 -16.79
N LEU A 12 27.30 -15.48 -16.59
CA LEU A 12 27.82 -16.51 -15.69
C LEU A 12 27.41 -16.26 -14.23
N GLN A 13 27.52 -15.01 -13.76
CA GLN A 13 27.09 -14.61 -12.44
C GLN A 13 25.59 -14.85 -12.25
N SER A 14 24.77 -14.39 -13.21
CA SER A 14 23.33 -14.57 -13.20
C SER A 14 22.94 -16.05 -13.12
N SER A 15 23.58 -16.90 -13.93
CA SER A 15 23.34 -18.34 -13.92
C SER A 15 23.72 -18.99 -12.59
N SER A 16 24.91 -18.65 -12.05
CA SER A 16 25.37 -19.19 -10.77
C SER A 16 24.48 -18.77 -9.60
N VAL A 17 24.05 -17.50 -9.57
CA VAL A 17 23.15 -16.98 -8.53
C VAL A 17 21.77 -17.61 -8.67
N ALA A 18 21.25 -17.78 -9.89
CA ALA A 18 19.97 -18.46 -10.10
C ALA A 18 19.99 -19.91 -9.60
N THR A 19 21.08 -20.65 -9.79
CA THR A 19 21.24 -22.01 -9.22
C THR A 19 21.26 -21.99 -7.70
N MET A 20 22.00 -21.06 -7.09
CA MET A 20 22.01 -20.90 -5.63
C MET A 20 20.61 -20.58 -5.08
N CYS A 21 19.89 -19.64 -5.72
CA CYS A 21 18.54 -19.27 -5.32
C CYS A 21 17.57 -20.45 -5.44
N GLN A 22 17.70 -21.27 -6.49
CA GLN A 22 16.90 -22.47 -6.65
C GLN A 22 17.08 -23.45 -5.48
N SER A 23 18.32 -23.72 -5.07
CA SER A 23 18.60 -24.55 -3.89
C SER A 23 18.07 -23.94 -2.59
N GLN A 24 18.09 -22.61 -2.45
CA GLN A 24 17.50 -21.93 -1.30
C GLN A 24 15.97 -22.05 -1.28
N VAL A 25 15.31 -21.91 -2.44
CA VAL A 25 13.85 -22.10 -2.57
C VAL A 25 13.45 -23.50 -2.14
N GLU A 26 14.17 -24.53 -2.60
CA GLU A 26 13.93 -25.94 -2.19
C GLU A 26 14.09 -26.12 -0.67
N ALA A 27 15.15 -25.56 -0.08
CA ALA A 27 15.36 -25.63 1.36
C ALA A 27 14.25 -24.92 2.17
N TYR A 28 13.74 -23.77 1.68
CA TYR A 28 12.61 -23.09 2.32
C TYR A 28 11.32 -23.90 2.19
N GLN A 29 11.07 -24.57 1.05
CA GLN A 29 9.91 -25.44 0.87
C GLN A 29 9.93 -26.65 1.81
N ASP A 30 11.10 -27.26 2.01
CA ASP A 30 11.30 -28.33 2.99
C ASP A 30 11.04 -27.82 4.42
N LEU A 31 11.56 -26.64 4.76
CA LEU A 31 11.33 -26.00 6.06
C LEU A 31 9.85 -25.70 6.30
N GLN A 32 9.13 -25.15 5.31
CA GLN A 32 7.70 -24.88 5.40
C GLN A 32 6.90 -26.17 5.64
N SER A 33 7.24 -27.24 4.91
CA SER A 33 6.59 -28.55 5.06
C SER A 33 6.82 -29.13 6.46
N ALA A 34 8.04 -29.02 6.99
CA ALA A 34 8.36 -29.45 8.35
C ALA A 34 7.61 -28.63 9.41
N ILE A 35 7.54 -27.31 9.24
CA ILE A 35 6.78 -26.41 10.15
C ILE A 35 5.29 -26.77 10.14
N GLN A 36 4.69 -26.95 8.96
CA GLN A 36 3.27 -27.31 8.83
C GLN A 36 2.99 -28.65 9.52
N LYS A 37 3.78 -29.68 9.21
CA LYS A 37 3.64 -31.00 9.83
C LYS A 37 3.73 -30.94 11.36
N PHE A 38 4.66 -30.15 11.90
CA PHE A 38 4.77 -29.95 13.35
C PHE A 38 3.57 -29.19 13.92
N SER A 39 3.12 -28.14 13.23
CA SER A 39 2.01 -27.28 13.66
C SER A 39 0.66 -28.00 13.67
N GLU A 40 0.49 -28.99 12.78
CA GLU A 40 -0.73 -29.81 12.65
C GLU A 40 -0.71 -31.06 13.55
N ASP A 41 0.45 -31.46 14.08
CA ASP A 41 0.56 -32.61 14.97
C ASP A 41 0.10 -32.26 16.40
N THR A 42 -1.20 -32.44 16.65
CA THR A 42 -1.83 -32.26 17.96
C THR A 42 -1.84 -33.54 18.81
N GLU A 43 -1.42 -34.68 18.26
CA GLU A 43 -1.57 -35.98 18.92
C GLU A 43 -0.30 -36.50 19.60
N SER A 44 0.89 -36.14 19.11
CA SER A 44 2.14 -36.69 19.64
C SER A 44 2.71 -35.87 20.81
N LEU A 45 3.07 -34.61 20.56
CA LEU A 45 3.76 -33.72 21.49
C LEU A 45 2.74 -32.81 22.18
N LYS A 46 2.44 -33.10 23.45
CA LYS A 46 1.35 -32.46 24.20
C LYS A 46 1.84 -31.58 25.36
N GLY A 47 1.02 -30.60 25.70
CA GLY A 47 1.23 -29.68 26.82
C GLY A 47 1.54 -28.26 26.35
N ASN A 48 1.33 -27.30 27.25
CA ASN A 48 1.36 -25.85 26.95
C ASN A 48 2.61 -25.38 26.19
N ALA A 49 3.77 -25.97 26.47
CA ALA A 49 5.01 -25.66 25.74
C ALA A 49 4.92 -26.03 24.26
N TYR A 50 4.38 -27.21 23.94
CA TYR A 50 4.20 -27.65 22.55
C TYR A 50 3.02 -26.94 21.87
N ASP A 51 1.94 -26.66 22.60
CA ASP A 51 0.81 -25.88 22.07
C ASP A 51 1.23 -24.47 21.66
N SER A 52 2.00 -23.79 22.53
CA SER A 52 2.56 -22.47 22.22
C SER A 52 3.62 -22.53 21.11
N ALA A 53 4.46 -23.58 21.08
CA ALA A 53 5.43 -23.77 20.01
C ALA A 53 4.74 -23.93 18.65
N ARG A 54 3.69 -24.76 18.53
CA ARG A 54 2.92 -24.91 17.28
C ARG A 54 2.35 -23.57 16.81
N SER A 55 1.74 -22.82 17.73
CA SER A 55 1.15 -21.51 17.43
C SER A 55 2.21 -20.49 16.97
N PHE A 56 3.38 -20.48 17.61
CA PHE A 56 4.51 -19.64 17.23
C PHE A 56 5.10 -20.04 15.88
N PHE A 57 5.28 -21.34 15.63
CA PHE A 57 5.79 -21.86 14.36
C PHE A 57 4.87 -21.49 13.19
N ALA A 58 3.57 -21.67 13.36
CA ALA A 58 2.58 -21.33 12.34
C ALA A 58 2.45 -19.83 12.10
N SER A 59 2.55 -19.00 13.15
CA SER A 59 2.27 -17.56 13.07
C SER A 59 3.51 -16.70 12.82
N VAL A 60 4.72 -17.21 13.09
CA VAL A 60 5.98 -16.45 13.00
C VAL A 60 6.96 -17.14 12.06
N LEU A 61 7.33 -18.40 12.32
CA LEU A 61 8.37 -19.07 11.53
C LEU A 61 7.92 -19.43 10.11
N LEU A 62 6.65 -19.80 9.93
CA LEU A 62 6.10 -20.11 8.60
C LEU A 62 6.09 -18.86 7.68
N PRO A 63 5.56 -17.70 8.10
CA PRO A 63 5.69 -16.46 7.32
C PRO A 63 7.14 -16.06 7.02
N LEU A 64 8.07 -16.21 7.96
CA LEU A 64 9.49 -15.93 7.71
C LEU A 64 10.09 -16.86 6.67
N SER A 65 9.80 -18.15 6.73
CA SER A 65 10.26 -19.11 5.73
C SER A 65 9.70 -18.80 4.34
N LYS A 66 8.43 -18.41 4.26
CA LYS A 66 7.81 -17.92 3.01
C LYS A 66 8.46 -16.62 2.51
N GLY A 67 8.78 -15.69 3.41
CA GLY A 67 9.50 -14.47 3.06
C GLY A 67 10.91 -14.73 2.53
N GLY A 68 11.63 -15.70 3.12
CA GLY A 68 12.94 -16.12 2.65
C GLY A 68 12.88 -16.76 1.26
N GLN A 69 11.87 -17.60 1.01
CA GLN A 69 11.58 -18.12 -0.33
C GLN A 69 11.30 -16.99 -1.32
N LEU A 70 10.42 -16.05 -0.95
CA LEU A 70 10.08 -14.90 -1.78
C LEU A 70 11.32 -14.06 -2.12
N TYR A 71 12.19 -13.79 -1.15
CA TYR A 71 13.45 -13.07 -1.39
C TYR A 71 14.33 -13.79 -2.42
N ALA A 72 14.52 -15.11 -2.28
CA ALA A 72 15.31 -15.91 -3.21
C ALA A 72 14.71 -15.94 -4.62
N GLU A 73 13.38 -16.05 -4.74
CA GLU A 73 12.66 -15.99 -6.01
C GLU A 73 12.82 -14.61 -6.69
N THR A 74 12.57 -13.53 -5.95
CA THR A 74 12.69 -12.15 -6.44
C THR A 74 14.13 -11.84 -6.85
N PHE A 75 15.12 -12.28 -6.08
CA PHE A 75 16.53 -12.06 -6.40
C PHE A 75 16.95 -12.82 -7.66
N SER A 76 16.48 -14.07 -7.81
CA SER A 76 16.70 -14.89 -9.01
C SER A 76 16.10 -14.24 -10.26
N GLN A 77 14.93 -13.59 -10.15
CA GLN A 77 14.34 -12.85 -11.27
C GLN A 77 15.11 -11.56 -11.58
N ALA A 78 15.47 -10.77 -10.57
CA ALA A 78 16.20 -9.52 -10.74
C ALA A 78 17.60 -9.73 -11.36
N ILE A 79 18.33 -10.76 -10.92
CA ILE A 79 19.68 -11.04 -11.43
C ILE A 79 19.66 -11.58 -12.88
N LYS A 80 18.58 -12.24 -13.32
CA LYS A 80 18.39 -12.67 -14.72
C LYS A 80 18.20 -11.49 -15.66
N LYS A 81 17.44 -10.48 -15.22
CA LYS A 81 17.20 -9.25 -15.97
C LYS A 81 18.46 -8.46 -16.25
N LEU A 82 19.48 -8.52 -15.38
CA LEU A 82 20.72 -7.77 -15.57
C LEU A 82 21.37 -8.02 -16.95
N PRO A 83 21.81 -9.24 -17.32
CA PRO A 83 22.32 -9.50 -18.66
C PRO A 83 21.25 -9.45 -19.76
N GLU A 84 20.00 -9.87 -19.50
CA GLU A 84 18.93 -9.92 -20.51
C GLU A 84 18.52 -8.52 -20.99
N ASP A 85 18.28 -7.59 -20.06
CA ASP A 85 17.87 -6.23 -20.37
C ASP A 85 19.04 -5.43 -20.94
N TYR A 86 20.28 -5.71 -20.53
CA TYR A 86 21.46 -5.15 -21.21
C TYR A 86 21.49 -5.53 -22.69
N GLN A 87 21.27 -6.82 -23.01
CA GLN A 87 21.26 -7.27 -24.40
C GLN A 87 20.12 -6.65 -25.21
N SER A 88 18.98 -6.39 -24.58
CA SER A 88 17.84 -5.74 -25.22
C SER A 88 18.01 -4.22 -25.37
N MET A 89 18.65 -3.56 -24.42
CA MET A 89 18.76 -2.10 -24.37
C MET A 89 20.02 -1.58 -25.07
N VAL A 90 21.13 -2.31 -24.98
CA VAL A 90 22.47 -1.81 -25.35
C VAL A 90 23.03 -2.57 -26.55
N ASP A 91 23.50 -3.80 -26.34
CA ASP A 91 24.08 -4.64 -27.39
C ASP A 91 24.27 -6.09 -26.88
N SER A 92 24.44 -7.00 -27.82
CA SER A 92 24.87 -8.38 -27.62
C SER A 92 26.36 -8.56 -27.23
N LYS A 93 27.10 -7.47 -26.98
CA LYS A 93 28.55 -7.47 -26.73
C LYS A 93 28.89 -6.71 -25.45
N SER A 94 30.04 -7.02 -24.86
CA SER A 94 30.61 -6.25 -23.77
C SER A 94 31.06 -4.87 -24.23
N TRP A 95 30.71 -3.83 -23.46
CA TRP A 95 31.11 -2.46 -23.72
C TRP A 95 31.66 -1.81 -22.47
N ARG A 96 32.69 -0.99 -22.68
CA ARG A 96 33.28 -0.11 -21.69
C ARG A 96 33.15 1.30 -22.20
N GLU A 97 32.68 2.21 -21.35
CA GLU A 97 32.42 3.59 -21.73
C GLU A 97 33.69 4.25 -22.30
N ASP A 98 34.85 4.03 -21.66
CA ASP A 98 36.12 4.57 -22.11
C ASP A 98 36.51 4.05 -23.51
N ASP A 99 36.29 2.75 -23.78
CA ASP A 99 36.60 2.14 -25.09
C ASP A 99 35.67 2.68 -26.19
N LEU A 100 34.41 2.97 -25.86
CA LEU A 100 33.45 3.62 -26.78
C LEU A 100 33.85 5.07 -27.08
N LEU A 101 34.22 5.84 -26.06
CA LEU A 101 34.68 7.22 -26.22
C LEU A 101 35.94 7.30 -27.08
N ASP A 102 36.90 6.38 -26.88
CA ASP A 102 38.10 6.33 -27.70
C ASP A 102 37.80 5.95 -29.16
N LYS A 103 36.87 5.01 -29.39
CA LYS A 103 36.41 4.68 -30.76
C LYS A 103 35.75 5.87 -31.43
N ILE A 104 34.86 6.58 -30.74
CA ILE A 104 34.23 7.81 -31.26
C ILE A 104 35.30 8.83 -31.65
N ARG A 105 36.29 9.05 -30.77
CA ARG A 105 37.39 10.00 -31.02
C ARG A 105 38.25 9.58 -32.23
N GLN A 106 38.49 8.29 -32.42
CA GLN A 106 39.20 7.76 -33.61
C GLN A 106 38.40 8.00 -34.90
N GLU A 107 37.08 7.75 -34.88
CA GLU A 107 36.21 8.01 -36.03
C GLU A 107 36.18 9.52 -36.37
N GLU A 108 36.12 10.39 -35.38
CA GLU A 108 36.21 11.85 -35.56
C GLU A 108 37.53 12.28 -36.21
N GLN A 109 38.66 11.72 -35.78
CA GLN A 109 39.97 11.99 -36.37
C GLN A 109 40.03 11.56 -37.84
N MET A 110 39.43 10.41 -38.19
CA MET A 110 39.38 9.94 -39.58
C MET A 110 38.48 10.78 -40.45
N ILE A 111 37.32 11.21 -39.95
CA ILE A 111 36.44 12.15 -40.66
C ILE A 111 37.21 13.45 -40.96
N ALA A 112 37.88 14.02 -39.96
CA ALA A 112 38.64 15.26 -40.12
C ALA A 112 39.79 15.11 -41.13
N TYR A 113 40.52 13.98 -41.10
CA TYR A 113 41.58 13.68 -42.06
C TYR A 113 41.03 13.57 -43.50
N LEU A 114 39.94 12.83 -43.71
CA LEU A 114 39.35 12.67 -45.04
C LEU A 114 38.78 13.99 -45.58
N ASP A 115 38.27 14.86 -44.70
CA ASP A 115 37.88 16.23 -45.04
C ASP A 115 39.08 17.06 -45.51
N GLU A 116 40.22 16.99 -44.83
CA GLU A 116 41.46 17.66 -45.23
C GLU A 116 41.97 17.15 -46.59
N VAL A 117 41.90 15.82 -46.82
CA VAL A 117 42.23 15.21 -48.12
C VAL A 117 41.29 15.73 -49.22
N ASN A 118 39.99 15.87 -48.95
CA ASN A 118 39.03 16.45 -49.90
C ASN A 118 39.36 17.91 -50.24
N GLN A 119 39.76 18.71 -49.24
CA GLN A 119 40.21 20.09 -49.45
C GLN A 119 41.48 20.12 -50.31
N SER A 120 42.47 19.30 -50.00
CA SER A 120 43.74 19.21 -50.74
C SER A 120 43.55 18.76 -52.19
N LEU A 121 42.69 17.75 -52.42
CA LEU A 121 42.28 17.30 -53.76
C LEU A 121 41.74 18.45 -54.61
N SER A 122 41.03 19.40 -53.99
CA SER A 122 40.46 20.57 -54.67
C SER A 122 41.54 21.45 -55.31
N SER A 123 42.70 21.59 -54.67
CA SER A 123 43.83 22.39 -55.17
C SER A 123 44.74 21.70 -56.19
N LEU A 124 44.68 20.36 -56.32
CA LEU A 124 45.56 19.63 -57.22
C LEU A 124 45.14 19.77 -58.69
N THR A 125 46.14 19.98 -59.56
CA THR A 125 46.03 19.96 -61.02
C THR A 125 46.14 18.52 -61.52
N MET A 126 45.02 17.92 -61.92
CA MET A 126 44.92 16.54 -62.40
C MET A 126 43.70 16.40 -63.32
N ASP A 127 43.55 15.24 -63.98
CA ASP A 127 42.39 14.94 -64.81
C ASP A 127 41.07 15.04 -64.03
N SER A 128 40.04 15.62 -64.67
CA SER A 128 38.77 15.94 -64.00
C SER A 128 37.96 14.70 -63.63
N GLU A 129 38.05 13.64 -64.43
CA GLU A 129 37.33 12.39 -64.20
C GLU A 129 37.97 11.62 -63.05
N GLU A 130 39.30 11.55 -63.04
CA GLU A 130 40.08 10.93 -61.97
C GLU A 130 39.92 11.68 -60.63
N LYS A 131 39.95 13.01 -60.64
CA LYS A 131 39.66 13.84 -59.47
C LYS A 131 38.24 13.61 -58.94
N GLY A 132 37.27 13.50 -59.84
CA GLY A 132 35.89 13.15 -59.51
C GLY A 132 35.77 11.76 -58.89
N ARG A 133 36.52 10.78 -59.41
CA ARG A 133 36.58 9.40 -58.88
C ARG A 133 37.14 9.38 -57.46
N LEU A 134 38.27 10.04 -57.20
CA LEU A 134 38.89 10.11 -55.88
C LEU A 134 37.99 10.80 -54.86
N ARG A 135 37.35 11.92 -55.22
CA ARG A 135 36.38 12.58 -54.34
C ARG A 135 35.20 11.70 -53.97
N ARG A 136 34.62 10.96 -54.93
CA ARG A 136 33.50 10.04 -54.64
C ARG A 136 33.93 8.94 -53.67
N SER A 137 35.07 8.32 -53.90
CA SER A 137 35.63 7.31 -53.00
C SER A 137 35.88 7.86 -51.59
N ASN A 138 36.40 9.09 -51.48
CA ASN A 138 36.66 9.72 -50.20
C ASN A 138 35.36 10.06 -49.43
N VAL A 139 34.34 10.55 -50.14
CA VAL A 139 32.99 10.77 -49.57
C VAL A 139 32.37 9.46 -49.07
N GLU A 140 32.57 8.35 -49.78
CA GLU A 140 32.10 7.03 -49.33
C GLU A 140 32.79 6.57 -48.04
N LEU A 141 34.12 6.74 -47.92
CA LEU A 141 34.85 6.46 -46.69
C LEU A 141 34.37 7.33 -45.52
N MET A 142 34.22 8.63 -45.75
CA MET A 142 33.67 9.55 -44.74
C MET A 142 32.27 9.13 -44.28
N ARG A 143 31.39 8.72 -45.19
CA ARG A 143 30.07 8.21 -44.84
C ARG A 143 30.17 6.97 -43.95
N GLY A 144 31.12 6.08 -44.22
CA GLY A 144 31.42 4.91 -43.38
C GLY A 144 31.83 5.30 -41.96
N HIS A 145 32.80 6.21 -41.81
CA HIS A 145 33.23 6.69 -40.50
C HIS A 145 32.13 7.42 -39.74
N HIS A 146 31.33 8.26 -40.42
CA HIS A 146 30.15 8.88 -39.83
C HIS A 146 29.11 7.85 -39.36
N ALA A 147 28.91 6.76 -40.11
CA ALA A 147 28.00 5.69 -39.71
C ALA A 147 28.52 4.95 -38.46
N ASN A 148 29.81 4.58 -38.44
CA ASN A 148 30.44 3.96 -37.27
C ASN A 148 30.36 4.85 -36.02
N LYS A 149 30.70 6.13 -36.16
CA LYS A 149 30.59 7.12 -35.08
C LYS A 149 29.19 7.13 -34.49
N ARG A 150 28.15 7.23 -35.33
CA ARG A 150 26.75 7.21 -34.89
C ARG A 150 26.40 5.93 -34.15
N VAL A 151 26.87 4.77 -34.61
CA VAL A 151 26.65 3.49 -33.91
C VAL A 151 27.27 3.51 -32.51
N TYR A 152 28.53 3.96 -32.38
CA TYR A 152 29.18 4.04 -31.07
C TYR A 152 28.53 5.07 -30.14
N GLU A 153 28.08 6.21 -30.67
CA GLU A 153 27.33 7.21 -29.90
C GLU A 153 25.99 6.68 -29.40
N THR A 154 25.26 5.91 -30.23
CA THR A 154 24.02 5.23 -29.83
C THR A 154 24.31 4.24 -28.70
N ILE A 155 25.27 3.33 -28.87
CA ILE A 155 25.61 2.32 -27.84
C ILE A 155 26.04 3.00 -26.53
N LEU A 156 26.81 4.09 -26.59
CA LEU A 156 27.19 4.85 -25.41
C LEU A 156 25.98 5.47 -24.69
N GLY A 157 25.04 6.03 -25.45
CA GLY A 157 23.79 6.55 -24.92
C GLY A 157 22.97 5.46 -24.23
N ASP A 158 22.82 4.32 -24.88
CA ASP A 158 22.08 3.17 -24.38
C ASP A 158 22.74 2.55 -23.14
N LEU A 159 24.08 2.45 -23.11
CA LEU A 159 24.86 1.98 -21.96
C LEU A 159 24.61 2.86 -20.72
N ARG A 160 24.59 4.19 -20.89
CA ARG A 160 24.31 5.14 -19.81
C ARG A 160 22.86 5.06 -19.33
N ALA A 161 21.92 4.84 -20.25
CA ALA A 161 20.51 4.63 -19.91
C ALA A 161 20.31 3.31 -19.14
N TYR A 162 20.99 2.25 -19.56
CA TYR A 162 21.00 0.95 -18.89
C TYR A 162 21.62 1.03 -17.48
N ASP A 163 22.73 1.73 -17.30
CA ASP A 163 23.34 1.94 -15.97
C ASP A 163 22.33 2.56 -14.98
N SER A 164 21.67 3.65 -15.39
CA SER A 164 20.61 4.29 -14.60
C SER A 164 19.39 3.39 -14.33
N TYR A 165 19.06 2.50 -15.26
CA TYR A 165 17.96 1.54 -15.14
C TYR A 165 18.31 0.39 -14.18
N SER A 166 19.48 -0.22 -14.38
CA SER A 166 19.95 -1.44 -13.73
C SER A 166 20.06 -1.31 -12.22
N GLY A 167 20.41 -0.12 -11.71
CA GLY A 167 20.44 0.18 -10.27
C GLY A 167 19.09 0.00 -9.55
N ARG A 168 17.97 0.00 -10.29
CA ARG A 168 16.61 -0.18 -9.72
C ARG A 168 16.05 -1.59 -9.88
N LEU A 169 16.79 -2.51 -10.50
CA LEU A 169 16.34 -3.90 -10.70
C LEU A 169 16.08 -4.64 -9.39
N PHE A 170 16.71 -4.19 -8.30
CA PHE A 170 16.68 -4.83 -7.00
C PHE A 170 15.79 -4.09 -5.97
N ASP A 171 15.12 -3.00 -6.34
CA ASP A 171 14.26 -2.19 -5.44
C ASP A 171 13.22 -3.02 -4.67
N GLU A 172 12.67 -4.09 -5.27
CA GLU A 172 11.67 -4.94 -4.61
C GLU A 172 12.27 -5.75 -3.45
N LEU A 173 13.58 -6.06 -3.48
CA LEU A 173 14.25 -6.82 -2.43
C LEU A 173 14.40 -6.00 -1.15
N ASP A 174 14.65 -4.70 -1.25
CA ASP A 174 14.78 -3.82 -0.08
C ASP A 174 13.52 -3.87 0.80
N SER A 175 12.34 -3.85 0.17
CA SER A 175 11.06 -3.95 0.88
C SER A 175 10.89 -5.30 1.59
N ILE A 176 11.33 -6.40 0.96
CA ILE A 176 11.28 -7.75 1.55
C ILE A 176 12.28 -7.87 2.71
N ASP A 177 13.50 -7.36 2.53
CA ASP A 177 14.58 -7.39 3.51
C ASP A 177 14.20 -6.68 4.81
N VAL A 178 13.53 -5.52 4.72
CA VAL A 178 13.02 -4.80 5.89
C VAL A 178 12.04 -5.67 6.68
N GLN A 179 11.11 -6.37 6.03
CA GLN A 179 10.15 -7.23 6.74
C GLN A 179 10.79 -8.48 7.32
N LEU A 180 11.72 -9.10 6.59
CA LEU A 180 12.48 -10.25 7.09
C LEU A 180 13.29 -9.87 8.32
N SER A 181 13.99 -8.74 8.28
CA SER A 181 14.78 -8.22 9.40
C SER A 181 13.91 -7.95 10.63
N ARG A 182 12.72 -7.36 10.45
CA ARG A 182 11.75 -7.15 11.55
C ARG A 182 11.28 -8.47 12.17
N GLY A 183 10.87 -9.44 11.34
CA GLY A 183 10.41 -10.72 11.84
C GLY A 183 11.52 -11.54 12.52
N LEU A 184 12.74 -11.52 11.98
CA LEU A 184 13.90 -12.18 12.60
C LEU A 184 14.24 -11.59 13.97
N ALA A 185 14.22 -10.25 14.11
CA ALA A 185 14.46 -9.59 15.38
C ALA A 185 13.44 -10.01 16.47
N GLN A 186 12.19 -10.29 16.09
CA GLN A 186 11.17 -10.74 17.03
C GLN A 186 11.39 -12.17 17.55
N ILE A 187 12.14 -13.02 16.83
CA ILE A 187 12.47 -14.38 17.29
C ILE A 187 13.34 -14.34 18.55
N GLU A 188 14.25 -13.37 18.66
CA GLU A 188 15.26 -13.32 19.73
C GLU A 188 14.65 -13.26 21.14
N THR A 189 13.43 -12.72 21.26
CA THR A 189 12.71 -12.57 22.54
C THR A 189 11.46 -13.46 22.65
N SER A 190 11.33 -14.47 21.79
CA SER A 190 10.11 -15.28 21.67
C SER A 190 9.90 -16.29 22.81
N TRP A 191 10.94 -16.69 23.55
CA TRP A 191 10.81 -17.69 24.61
C TRP A 191 10.57 -17.08 25.99
N ASP A 192 9.45 -17.41 26.64
CA ASP A 192 9.23 -17.14 28.06
C ASP A 192 9.78 -18.26 28.93
N ALA A 193 11.00 -18.08 29.46
CA ALA A 193 11.59 -19.07 30.34
C ALA A 193 10.83 -19.27 31.68
N LYS A 194 10.07 -18.26 32.14
CA LYS A 194 9.32 -18.36 33.40
C LYS A 194 8.03 -19.16 33.20
N GLN A 195 7.35 -18.95 32.09
CA GLN A 195 6.10 -19.63 31.76
C GLN A 195 6.32 -20.95 31.01
N GLY A 196 7.52 -21.17 30.44
CA GLY A 196 7.86 -22.35 29.67
C GLY A 196 7.09 -22.43 28.34
N VAL A 197 6.82 -21.28 27.72
CA VAL A 197 6.01 -21.16 26.50
C VAL A 197 6.63 -20.17 25.52
N PHE A 198 6.31 -20.32 24.24
CA PHE A 198 6.61 -19.31 23.23
C PHE A 198 5.58 -18.18 23.27
N LYS A 199 6.05 -16.95 23.10
CA LYS A 199 5.25 -15.74 22.94
C LYS A 199 5.13 -15.40 21.47
N ILE A 200 3.91 -15.14 21.03
CA ILE A 200 3.66 -14.53 19.73
C ILE A 200 3.83 -13.01 19.91
N PRO A 201 4.66 -12.36 19.08
CA PRO A 201 4.76 -10.90 19.06
C PRO A 201 3.39 -10.27 18.80
N SER A 202 3.09 -9.16 19.47
CA SER A 202 1.82 -8.45 19.28
C SER A 202 1.72 -7.76 17.92
N ASP A 203 2.84 -7.39 17.31
CA ASP A 203 2.91 -6.81 15.98
C ASP A 203 3.41 -7.83 14.96
N LEU A 204 2.50 -8.34 14.12
CA LEU A 204 2.80 -9.23 13.01
C LEU A 204 2.57 -8.56 11.64
N THR A 205 2.52 -7.23 11.57
CA THR A 205 2.26 -6.52 10.32
C THR A 205 3.32 -6.84 9.24
N TRP A 206 4.57 -7.12 9.64
CA TRP A 206 5.62 -7.57 8.70
C TRP A 206 5.26 -8.88 7.98
N ALA A 207 4.55 -9.81 8.65
CA ALA A 207 4.10 -11.06 8.04
C ALA A 207 2.99 -10.81 7.02
N ASN A 208 2.10 -9.85 7.29
CA ASN A 208 1.08 -9.42 6.34
C ASN A 208 1.72 -8.81 5.08
N TYR A 209 2.75 -7.99 5.23
CA TYR A 209 3.50 -7.44 4.09
C TYR A 209 4.20 -8.52 3.25
N LEU A 210 4.89 -9.48 3.88
CA LEU A 210 5.50 -10.60 3.14
C LEU A 210 4.46 -11.41 2.37
N THR A 211 3.29 -11.65 2.98
CA THR A 211 2.16 -12.32 2.31
C THR A 211 1.66 -11.50 1.13
N ALA A 212 1.45 -10.18 1.33
CA ALA A 212 1.03 -9.29 0.26
C ALA A 212 2.04 -9.24 -0.90
N TYR A 213 3.34 -9.20 -0.61
CA TYR A 213 4.38 -9.24 -1.63
C TYR A 213 4.38 -10.55 -2.41
N SER A 214 4.21 -11.68 -1.72
CA SER A 214 4.10 -13.00 -2.35
C SER A 214 2.87 -13.11 -3.24
N ASP A 215 1.69 -12.72 -2.75
CA ASP A 215 0.43 -12.88 -3.47
C ASP A 215 0.33 -11.94 -4.69
N THR A 216 1.05 -10.83 -4.66
CA THR A 216 1.05 -9.82 -5.74
C THR A 216 2.23 -9.95 -6.70
N LYS A 217 3.19 -10.86 -6.47
CA LYS A 217 4.44 -10.92 -7.25
C LYS A 217 4.22 -11.13 -8.76
N ASP A 218 3.23 -11.96 -9.10
CA ASP A 218 2.90 -12.32 -10.49
C ASP A 218 1.81 -11.42 -11.11
N MET A 219 1.29 -10.45 -10.35
CA MET A 219 0.27 -9.53 -10.86
C MET A 219 0.88 -8.51 -11.81
N LYS A 220 0.22 -8.32 -12.96
CA LYS A 220 0.61 -7.32 -13.97
C LYS A 220 0.06 -5.95 -13.62
N LEU A 221 0.61 -5.35 -12.57
CA LEU A 221 0.26 -4.01 -12.08
C LEU A 221 1.46 -3.07 -12.24
N SER A 222 1.20 -1.77 -12.40
CA SER A 222 2.26 -0.78 -12.26
C SER A 222 2.79 -0.77 -10.82
N ARG A 223 4.00 -0.21 -10.61
CA ARG A 223 4.62 -0.13 -9.26
C ARG A 223 3.69 0.55 -8.24
N GLN A 224 2.99 1.61 -8.64
CA GLN A 224 2.08 2.35 -7.78
C GLN A 224 0.82 1.55 -7.43
N GLU A 225 0.22 0.87 -8.43
CA GLU A 225 -0.96 0.03 -8.21
C GLU A 225 -0.63 -1.17 -7.32
N LYS A 226 0.55 -1.79 -7.53
CA LYS A 226 1.05 -2.89 -6.70
C LYS A 226 1.26 -2.42 -5.25
N ALA A 227 1.89 -1.26 -5.04
CA ALA A 227 2.07 -0.67 -3.70
C ALA A 227 0.73 -0.38 -3.00
N PHE A 228 -0.26 0.14 -3.74
CA PHE A 228 -1.61 0.36 -3.21
C PHE A 228 -2.26 -0.96 -2.77
N VAL A 229 -2.30 -1.97 -3.64
CA VAL A 229 -2.89 -3.29 -3.33
C VAL A 229 -2.19 -3.92 -2.13
N GLN A 230 -0.86 -3.91 -2.09
CA GLN A 230 -0.08 -4.45 -0.98
C GLN A 230 -0.37 -3.73 0.34
N THR A 231 -0.56 -2.42 0.31
CA THR A 231 -0.94 -1.63 1.49
C THR A 231 -2.34 -1.99 1.98
N MET A 232 -3.31 -2.13 1.07
CA MET A 232 -4.67 -2.57 1.42
C MET A 232 -4.65 -3.93 2.13
N MET A 233 -3.80 -4.84 1.65
CA MET A 233 -3.66 -6.16 2.27
C MET A 233 -2.97 -6.10 3.63
N ALA A 234 -1.87 -5.36 3.74
CA ALA A 234 -1.02 -5.40 4.92
C ALA A 234 -1.57 -4.59 6.11
N GLU A 235 -2.18 -3.44 5.83
CA GLU A 235 -2.59 -2.47 6.87
C GLU A 235 -4.06 -2.60 7.30
N TYR A 236 -4.87 -3.30 6.50
CA TYR A 236 -6.29 -3.52 6.78
C TYR A 236 -6.70 -5.00 6.77
N GLY A 237 -5.78 -5.90 6.42
CA GLY A 237 -6.02 -7.34 6.39
C GLY A 237 -6.83 -7.83 5.19
N PHE A 238 -7.06 -7.00 4.17
CA PHE A 238 -7.76 -7.43 2.95
C PHE A 238 -7.01 -8.56 2.23
N ASP A 239 -7.75 -9.48 1.63
CA ASP A 239 -7.14 -10.44 0.72
C ASP A 239 -6.82 -9.78 -0.63
N ALA A 240 -6.00 -10.46 -1.43
CA ALA A 240 -5.59 -9.99 -2.75
C ALA A 240 -6.77 -9.67 -3.68
N GLU A 241 -7.88 -10.39 -3.53
CA GLU A 241 -9.10 -10.17 -4.32
C GLU A 241 -9.79 -8.87 -3.92
N THR A 242 -10.05 -8.67 -2.64
CA THR A 242 -10.69 -7.45 -2.11
C THR A 242 -9.84 -6.22 -2.40
N ALA A 243 -8.51 -6.31 -2.25
CA ALA A 243 -7.59 -5.23 -2.58
C ALA A 243 -7.60 -4.88 -4.09
N GLN A 244 -7.72 -5.86 -4.98
CA GLN A 244 -7.89 -5.62 -6.42
C GLN A 244 -9.27 -5.03 -6.76
N GLN A 245 -10.33 -5.39 -6.03
CA GLN A 245 -11.64 -4.77 -6.18
C GLN A 245 -11.56 -3.28 -5.83
N LEU A 246 -10.86 -2.91 -4.75
CA LEU A 246 -10.60 -1.50 -4.41
C LEU A 246 -9.82 -0.76 -5.51
N LEU A 247 -8.78 -1.40 -6.07
CA LEU A 247 -8.05 -0.84 -7.20
C LEU A 247 -8.96 -0.64 -8.42
N THR A 248 -9.86 -1.58 -8.68
CA THR A 248 -10.83 -1.49 -9.79
C THR A 248 -11.77 -0.30 -9.61
N ILE A 249 -12.26 -0.05 -8.38
CA ILE A 249 -13.06 1.13 -8.06
C ILE A 249 -12.29 2.41 -8.38
N LYS A 250 -11.02 2.50 -7.98
CA LYS A 250 -10.16 3.65 -8.27
C LYS A 250 -9.99 3.88 -9.78
N GLN A 251 -9.63 2.84 -10.52
CA GLN A 251 -9.52 2.91 -11.99
C GLN A 251 -10.86 3.25 -12.67
N GLY A 252 -11.97 2.81 -12.08
CA GLY A 252 -13.33 3.22 -12.46
C GLY A 252 -13.57 4.72 -12.35
N ILE A 253 -13.12 5.30 -11.24
CA ILE A 253 -13.24 6.73 -10.96
C ILE A 253 -12.37 7.52 -11.94
N ASP A 254 -11.14 7.08 -12.21
CA ASP A 254 -10.26 7.70 -13.21
C ASP A 254 -10.92 7.72 -14.60
N ARG A 255 -11.56 6.62 -15.01
CA ARG A 255 -12.29 6.53 -16.29
C ARG A 255 -13.56 7.39 -16.32
N LYS A 256 -14.29 7.48 -15.20
CA LYS A 256 -15.54 8.24 -15.11
C LYS A 256 -15.29 9.76 -15.02
N PHE A 257 -14.18 10.17 -14.42
CA PHE A 257 -13.81 11.56 -14.19
C PHE A 257 -12.44 11.94 -14.79
N PRO A 258 -12.23 11.77 -16.11
CA PRO A 258 -10.91 11.88 -16.74
C PRO A 258 -10.38 13.33 -16.75
N THR A 259 -11.25 14.32 -16.70
CA THR A 259 -10.89 15.75 -16.73
C THR A 259 -10.86 16.40 -15.34
N SER A 260 -11.20 15.66 -14.28
CA SER A 260 -11.19 16.19 -12.92
C SER A 260 -9.76 16.26 -12.35
N SER A 261 -9.58 17.01 -11.27
CA SER A 261 -8.31 16.99 -10.52
C SER A 261 -8.09 15.64 -9.84
N GLN A 262 -6.83 15.32 -9.52
CA GLN A 262 -6.50 14.12 -8.76
C GLN A 262 -7.14 14.16 -7.36
N GLU A 263 -7.11 15.31 -6.69
CA GLU A 263 -7.76 15.53 -5.38
C GLU A 263 -9.25 15.20 -5.39
N PHE A 264 -9.97 15.62 -6.45
CA PHE A 264 -11.39 15.30 -6.59
C PHE A 264 -11.61 13.78 -6.76
N ARG A 265 -10.77 13.11 -7.56
CA ARG A 265 -10.87 11.65 -7.73
C ARG A 265 -10.55 10.89 -6.45
N ASP A 266 -9.56 11.36 -5.69
CA ASP A 266 -9.20 10.80 -4.39
C ASP A 266 -10.35 11.00 -3.37
N TYR A 267 -10.96 12.19 -3.33
CA TYR A 267 -12.19 12.45 -2.55
C TYR A 267 -13.32 11.49 -2.93
N ILE A 268 -13.62 11.33 -4.22
CA ILE A 268 -14.68 10.43 -4.67
C ILE A 268 -14.40 8.99 -4.26
N PHE A 269 -13.15 8.53 -4.38
CA PHE A 269 -12.75 7.20 -3.93
C PHE A 269 -13.05 7.01 -2.44
N LEU A 270 -12.50 7.88 -1.59
CA LEU A 270 -12.68 7.83 -0.14
C LEU A 270 -14.16 7.93 0.26
N ARG A 271 -14.93 8.80 -0.40
CA ARG A 271 -16.36 8.97 -0.12
C ARG A 271 -17.17 7.72 -0.48
N VAL A 272 -16.88 7.12 -1.63
CA VAL A 272 -17.54 5.90 -2.14
C VAL A 272 -17.24 4.71 -1.24
N ILE A 273 -15.98 4.55 -0.79
CA ILE A 273 -15.59 3.50 0.15
C ILE A 273 -16.23 3.71 1.54
N GLY A 274 -16.13 4.92 2.09
CA GLY A 274 -16.74 5.27 3.38
C GLY A 274 -18.26 5.05 3.40
N ALA A 275 -18.93 5.23 2.25
CA ALA A 275 -20.37 5.00 2.11
C ALA A 275 -20.80 3.53 2.30
N ALA A 276 -19.86 2.57 2.34
CA ALA A 276 -20.18 1.19 2.68
C ALA A 276 -20.79 1.07 4.08
N TYR A 277 -20.37 1.92 5.01
CA TYR A 277 -20.89 1.98 6.38
C TYR A 277 -21.56 3.32 6.73
N TYR A 278 -20.98 4.43 6.25
CA TYR A 278 -21.38 5.80 6.57
C TYR A 278 -22.13 6.48 5.41
N ASN A 279 -23.41 6.13 5.23
CA ASN A 279 -24.23 6.61 4.10
C ASN A 279 -25.56 7.27 4.48
N ASP A 280 -25.82 7.44 5.78
CA ASP A 280 -27.03 8.09 6.25
C ASP A 280 -27.07 9.59 5.89
N PHE A 281 -28.20 10.23 6.18
CA PHE A 281 -28.38 11.65 5.87
C PHE A 281 -27.31 12.53 6.53
N LYS A 282 -26.90 12.22 7.78
CA LYS A 282 -25.88 13.00 8.49
C LYS A 282 -24.55 12.95 7.76
N TRP A 283 -24.11 11.77 7.35
CA TRP A 283 -22.84 11.63 6.62
C TRP A 283 -22.88 12.21 5.20
N ASN A 284 -24.05 12.27 4.55
CA ASN A 284 -24.19 13.01 3.30
C ASN A 284 -24.03 14.53 3.48
N GLU A 285 -24.46 15.07 4.62
CA GLU A 285 -24.27 16.48 4.97
C GLU A 285 -22.88 16.79 5.55
N THR A 286 -22.13 15.78 5.99
CA THR A 286 -20.77 15.95 6.53
C THR A 286 -19.70 15.73 5.45
N ALA A 287 -19.74 14.59 4.76
CA ALA A 287 -18.76 14.17 3.76
C ALA A 287 -19.20 14.48 2.32
N GLY A 288 -20.38 15.09 2.13
CA GLY A 288 -20.95 15.40 0.82
C GLY A 288 -21.75 14.24 0.22
N GLY A 289 -22.85 14.58 -0.46
CA GLY A 289 -23.74 13.60 -1.06
C GLY A 289 -23.22 13.01 -2.38
N LEU A 290 -23.28 11.68 -2.52
CA LEU A 290 -22.89 10.98 -3.75
C LEU A 290 -23.90 11.13 -4.90
N GLY A 291 -25.11 11.62 -4.61
CA GLY A 291 -26.23 11.64 -5.56
C GLY A 291 -26.02 12.54 -6.78
N GLN A 292 -25.07 13.49 -6.72
CA GLN A 292 -24.72 14.32 -7.87
C GLN A 292 -23.78 13.61 -8.86
N TYR A 293 -23.09 12.56 -8.39
CA TYR A 293 -22.07 11.84 -9.14
C TYR A 293 -22.59 10.48 -9.66
N PHE A 294 -23.47 9.85 -8.87
CA PHE A 294 -24.00 8.52 -9.14
C PHE A 294 -25.52 8.48 -8.91
N TYR A 295 -26.28 8.63 -9.99
CA TYR A 295 -27.74 8.74 -9.90
C TYR A 295 -28.48 7.93 -10.96
N LYS A 296 -29.74 7.60 -10.66
CA LYS A 296 -30.74 7.19 -11.65
C LYS A 296 -31.66 8.36 -11.95
N GLU A 297 -31.96 8.57 -13.22
CA GLU A 297 -33.03 9.48 -13.64
C GLU A 297 -34.32 8.68 -13.87
N PHE A 298 -35.44 9.21 -13.37
CA PHE A 298 -36.77 8.70 -13.74
C PHE A 298 -37.72 9.86 -14.03
N VAL A 299 -38.65 9.63 -14.98
CA VAL A 299 -39.68 10.61 -15.31
C VAL A 299 -40.71 10.63 -14.18
N SER A 300 -40.75 11.72 -13.43
CA SER A 300 -41.69 11.89 -12.32
C SER A 300 -43.06 12.37 -12.78
N ASP A 301 -43.10 13.10 -13.89
CA ASP A 301 -44.32 13.60 -14.50
C ASP A 301 -44.29 13.32 -16.01
N PRO A 302 -45.08 12.35 -16.48
CA PRO A 302 -45.15 11.99 -17.90
C PRO A 302 -45.70 13.10 -18.80
N GLN A 303 -46.45 14.07 -18.25
CA GLN A 303 -47.07 15.15 -19.02
C GLN A 303 -46.11 16.33 -19.25
N THR A 304 -45.27 16.63 -18.26
CA THR A 304 -44.30 17.73 -18.36
C THR A 304 -42.89 17.26 -18.76
N GLY A 305 -42.64 15.94 -18.70
CA GLY A 305 -41.32 15.37 -18.94
C GLY A 305 -40.32 15.62 -17.79
N GLN A 306 -40.81 16.09 -16.64
CA GLN A 306 -39.99 16.36 -15.47
C GLN A 306 -39.31 15.07 -14.98
N LYS A 307 -38.02 15.16 -14.67
CA LYS A 307 -37.20 14.06 -14.17
C LYS A 307 -36.77 14.30 -12.74
N TRP A 308 -36.73 13.23 -11.95
CA TRP A 308 -36.10 13.23 -10.63
C TRP A 308 -34.86 12.37 -10.65
N ILE A 309 -33.87 12.76 -9.84
CA ILE A 309 -32.66 12.00 -9.61
C ILE A 309 -32.75 11.31 -8.26
N THR A 310 -32.28 10.06 -8.19
CA THR A 310 -32.09 9.34 -6.93
C THR A 310 -30.70 8.72 -6.88
N LEU A 311 -30.08 8.72 -5.71
CA LEU A 311 -28.77 8.12 -5.49
C LEU A 311 -28.82 6.62 -5.82
N LYS A 312 -27.84 6.15 -6.60
CA LYS A 312 -27.66 4.72 -6.83
C LYS A 312 -27.29 4.01 -5.53
N PRO A 313 -27.83 2.80 -5.26
CA PRO A 313 -27.32 1.94 -4.19
C PRO A 313 -25.81 1.71 -4.33
N ILE A 314 -25.09 1.59 -3.20
CA ILE A 314 -23.62 1.47 -3.20
C ILE A 314 -23.11 0.33 -4.10
N VAL A 315 -23.78 -0.83 -4.07
CA VAL A 315 -23.45 -1.98 -4.93
C VAL A 315 -23.60 -1.64 -6.42
N GLU A 316 -24.54 -0.77 -6.80
CA GLU A 316 -24.67 -0.31 -8.20
C GLU A 316 -23.63 0.76 -8.57
N ILE A 317 -23.19 1.58 -7.60
CA ILE A 317 -22.05 2.50 -7.78
C ILE A 317 -20.79 1.69 -8.09
N TYR A 318 -20.52 0.65 -7.32
CA TYR A 318 -19.39 -0.24 -7.54
C TYR A 318 -19.44 -0.91 -8.92
N GLN A 319 -20.64 -1.29 -9.38
CA GLN A 319 -20.83 -1.82 -10.73
C GLN A 319 -20.53 -0.79 -11.81
N GLU A 320 -21.03 0.44 -11.65
CA GLU A 320 -20.74 1.54 -12.58
C GLU A 320 -19.24 1.86 -12.66
N LEU A 321 -18.51 1.67 -11.56
CA LEU A 321 -17.06 1.86 -11.47
C LEU A 321 -16.26 0.65 -12.00
N GLY A 322 -16.93 -0.44 -12.40
CA GLY A 322 -16.33 -1.52 -13.18
C GLY A 322 -16.33 -2.89 -12.54
N LEU A 323 -16.91 -3.04 -11.35
CA LEU A 323 -17.12 -4.38 -10.77
C LEU A 323 -18.33 -5.07 -11.42
N LYS A 324 -18.31 -6.40 -11.44
CA LYS A 324 -19.51 -7.19 -11.69
C LYS A 324 -20.38 -7.20 -10.43
N GLU A 325 -21.69 -7.46 -10.57
CA GLU A 325 -22.63 -7.45 -9.44
C GLU A 325 -22.16 -8.34 -8.27
N GLU A 326 -21.74 -9.57 -8.55
CA GLU A 326 -21.20 -10.52 -7.56
C GLU A 326 -20.04 -9.89 -6.76
N LYS A 327 -19.02 -9.38 -7.48
CA LYS A 327 -17.83 -8.76 -6.86
C LYS A 327 -18.13 -7.43 -6.16
N ALA A 328 -19.15 -6.70 -6.62
CA ALA A 328 -19.63 -5.51 -5.95
C ALA A 328 -20.31 -5.84 -4.60
N LYS A 329 -21.08 -6.93 -4.53
CA LYS A 329 -21.67 -7.42 -3.26
C LYS A 329 -20.58 -7.89 -2.29
N GLU A 330 -19.62 -8.67 -2.79
CA GLU A 330 -18.48 -9.13 -2.00
C GLU A 330 -17.67 -7.95 -1.44
N LEU A 331 -17.33 -6.95 -2.26
CA LEU A 331 -16.59 -5.76 -1.78
C LEU A 331 -17.40 -5.01 -0.72
N TYR A 332 -18.68 -4.77 -0.96
CA TYR A 332 -19.57 -4.08 -0.02
C TYR A 332 -19.65 -4.81 1.32
N TYR A 333 -19.76 -6.15 1.28
CA TYR A 333 -19.77 -6.98 2.48
C TYR A 333 -18.41 -6.95 3.21
N ASN A 334 -17.29 -7.12 2.50
CA ASN A 334 -15.97 -7.16 3.12
C ASN A 334 -15.55 -5.83 3.75
N LEU A 335 -15.93 -4.69 3.15
CA LEU A 335 -15.70 -3.37 3.76
C LEU A 335 -16.42 -3.23 5.11
N ARG A 336 -17.68 -3.67 5.17
CA ARG A 336 -18.47 -3.64 6.41
C ARG A 336 -17.97 -4.66 7.42
N LEU A 337 -17.51 -5.83 6.96
CA LEU A 337 -16.94 -6.83 7.83
C LEU A 337 -15.60 -6.36 8.41
N GLN A 338 -14.75 -5.71 7.61
CA GLN A 338 -13.49 -5.14 8.10
C GLN A 338 -13.75 -4.05 9.14
N HIS A 339 -14.69 -3.14 8.88
CA HIS A 339 -15.17 -2.16 9.87
C HIS A 339 -15.55 -2.82 11.20
N GLU A 340 -16.38 -3.87 11.16
CA GLU A 340 -16.86 -4.51 12.39
C GLU A 340 -15.76 -5.31 13.12
N LEU A 341 -14.76 -5.83 12.41
CA LEU A 341 -13.71 -6.72 12.97
C LEU A 341 -12.38 -6.03 13.28
N ALA A 342 -12.18 -4.79 12.82
CA ALA A 342 -10.90 -4.09 12.84
C ALA A 342 -10.32 -3.95 14.26
N SER A 343 -11.16 -3.73 15.28
CA SER A 343 -10.74 -3.54 16.68
C SER A 343 -10.02 -4.73 17.31
N GLY A 344 -10.32 -5.95 16.83
CA GLY A 344 -9.85 -7.20 17.44
C GLY A 344 -10.57 -7.65 18.70
N GLU A 345 -11.70 -7.03 19.04
CA GLU A 345 -12.53 -7.42 20.20
C GLU A 345 -13.60 -8.47 19.88
N ASN A 346 -13.68 -8.93 18.62
CA ASN A 346 -14.68 -9.90 18.18
C ASN A 346 -14.29 -11.35 18.50
N ASN A 347 -15.32 -12.19 18.64
CA ASN A 347 -15.18 -13.60 18.95
C ASN A 347 -15.07 -14.46 17.69
N ASP A 348 -14.35 -15.57 17.80
CA ASP A 348 -14.35 -16.65 16.81
C ASP A 348 -15.74 -17.29 16.65
N SER A 349 -15.91 -18.06 15.57
CA SER A 349 -17.17 -18.66 15.19
C SER A 349 -17.73 -19.60 16.27
N GLU A 350 -16.88 -20.39 16.93
CA GLU A 350 -17.27 -21.30 18.01
C GLU A 350 -17.80 -20.55 19.23
N THR A 351 -17.07 -19.53 19.65
CA THR A 351 -17.41 -18.67 20.80
C THR A 351 -18.67 -17.86 20.50
N LEU A 352 -18.84 -17.37 19.27
CA LEU A 352 -20.05 -16.66 18.84
C LEU A 352 -21.30 -17.54 18.93
N LYS A 353 -21.23 -18.81 18.51
CA LYS A 353 -22.36 -19.74 18.61
C LYS A 353 -22.82 -19.93 20.04
N VAL A 354 -21.88 -19.96 20.99
CA VAL A 354 -22.17 -20.18 22.40
C VAL A 354 -22.65 -18.89 23.07
N ASN A 355 -21.89 -17.80 22.95
CA ASN A 355 -22.11 -16.57 23.71
C ASN A 355 -23.12 -15.64 23.05
N SER A 356 -23.30 -15.71 21.72
CA SER A 356 -24.13 -14.77 20.96
C SER A 356 -24.78 -15.42 19.72
N PRO A 357 -25.59 -16.49 19.89
CA PRO A 357 -26.12 -17.28 18.77
C PRO A 357 -26.95 -16.48 17.76
N LYS A 358 -27.68 -15.45 18.21
CA LYS A 358 -28.45 -14.57 17.29
C LYS A 358 -27.54 -13.72 16.39
N LEU A 359 -26.40 -13.29 16.93
CA LEU A 359 -25.43 -12.50 16.19
C LEU A 359 -24.72 -13.39 15.17
N TYR A 360 -24.34 -14.61 15.58
CA TYR A 360 -23.81 -15.64 14.67
C TYR A 360 -24.74 -15.87 13.47
N GLU A 361 -26.04 -16.12 13.69
CA GLU A 361 -27.00 -16.33 12.59
C GLU A 361 -27.16 -15.08 11.70
N THR A 362 -27.04 -13.88 12.28
CA THR A 362 -27.05 -12.63 11.50
C THR A 362 -25.85 -12.54 10.58
N TYR A 363 -24.64 -12.87 11.08
CA TYR A 363 -23.43 -12.87 10.26
C TYR A 363 -23.45 -13.94 9.18
N LYS A 364 -23.88 -15.15 9.54
CA LYS A 364 -24.04 -16.25 8.59
C LYS A 364 -25.00 -15.89 7.47
N LYS A 365 -26.14 -15.25 7.80
CA LYS A 365 -27.10 -14.77 6.80
C LYS A 365 -26.51 -13.71 5.88
N ARG A 366 -25.82 -12.69 6.43
CA ARG A 366 -25.18 -11.64 5.61
C ARG A 366 -24.09 -12.20 4.69
N TYR A 367 -23.33 -13.19 5.15
CA TYR A 367 -22.36 -13.92 4.33
C TYR A 367 -23.07 -14.65 3.17
N SER A 368 -24.17 -15.35 3.46
CA SER A 368 -24.96 -16.05 2.44
C SER A 368 -25.51 -15.11 1.38
N GLU A 369 -26.03 -13.95 1.78
CA GLU A 369 -26.53 -12.92 0.86
C GLU A 369 -25.41 -12.29 -0.01
N ALA A 370 -24.18 -12.23 0.50
CA ALA A 370 -23.06 -11.61 -0.20
C ALA A 370 -22.35 -12.56 -1.17
N TYR A 371 -22.24 -13.84 -0.81
CA TYR A 371 -21.49 -14.85 -1.57
C TYR A 371 -22.38 -15.89 -2.25
N ASP A 372 -23.70 -15.80 -2.11
CA ASP A 372 -24.68 -16.77 -2.62
C ASP A 372 -24.37 -18.22 -2.19
N LYS A 373 -23.87 -18.41 -0.94
CA LYS A 373 -23.54 -19.72 -0.34
C LYS A 373 -23.67 -19.74 1.19
N GLU A 374 -24.05 -20.87 1.76
CA GLU A 374 -24.18 -21.03 3.22
C GLU A 374 -23.06 -21.85 3.87
N ASP A 375 -22.37 -22.68 3.09
CA ASP A 375 -21.31 -23.54 3.58
C ASP A 375 -20.02 -22.74 3.85
N ASP A 376 -19.16 -23.31 4.70
CA ASP A 376 -17.86 -22.77 5.10
C ASP A 376 -17.88 -21.41 5.82
N PHE A 377 -19.05 -20.96 6.33
CA PHE A 377 -19.14 -19.69 7.06
C PHE A 377 -18.14 -19.60 8.23
N ASP A 378 -18.03 -20.65 9.06
CA ASP A 378 -17.12 -20.67 10.22
C ASP A 378 -15.67 -20.42 9.79
N LYS A 379 -15.21 -21.18 8.80
CA LYS A 379 -13.86 -21.05 8.24
C LYS A 379 -13.63 -19.68 7.63
N PHE A 380 -14.61 -19.16 6.88
CA PHE A 380 -14.55 -17.83 6.32
C PHE A 380 -14.45 -16.77 7.42
N TRP A 381 -15.34 -16.82 8.41
CA TRP A 381 -15.40 -15.91 9.53
C TRP A 381 -14.07 -15.89 10.30
N ASP A 382 -13.58 -17.05 10.72
CA ASP A 382 -12.36 -17.14 11.53
C ASP A 382 -11.12 -16.68 10.74
N THR A 383 -11.08 -16.94 9.43
CA THR A 383 -10.03 -16.43 8.54
C THR A 383 -10.08 -14.90 8.44
N LYS A 384 -11.27 -14.33 8.22
CA LYS A 384 -11.47 -12.88 8.11
C LYS A 384 -11.26 -12.16 9.44
N LEU A 385 -11.71 -12.75 10.55
CA LEU A 385 -11.45 -12.26 11.90
C LEU A 385 -9.96 -12.16 12.14
N LYS A 386 -9.21 -13.24 11.92
CA LYS A 386 -7.77 -13.22 12.10
C LYS A 386 -7.09 -12.16 11.23
N ALA A 387 -7.48 -12.03 9.96
CA ALA A 387 -6.90 -11.08 9.03
C ALA A 387 -7.27 -9.62 9.37
N TYR A 388 -8.56 -9.30 9.45
CA TYR A 388 -9.06 -7.93 9.64
C TYR A 388 -8.77 -7.37 11.03
N SER A 389 -8.58 -8.21 12.04
CA SER A 389 -8.22 -7.77 13.39
C SER A 389 -6.71 -7.69 13.66
N ASN A 390 -5.85 -7.97 12.68
CA ASN A 390 -4.41 -8.16 12.90
C ASN A 390 -4.13 -9.19 14.00
N ASN A 391 -4.78 -10.35 13.94
CA ASN A 391 -4.70 -11.39 14.97
C ASN A 391 -5.05 -10.87 16.38
N GLY A 392 -6.06 -10.01 16.47
CA GLY A 392 -6.53 -9.38 17.72
C GLY A 392 -5.75 -8.13 18.16
N ALA A 393 -4.70 -7.73 17.46
CA ALA A 393 -3.91 -6.53 17.79
C ALA A 393 -4.51 -5.22 17.27
N GLY A 394 -5.53 -5.31 16.40
CA GLY A 394 -6.22 -4.20 15.77
C GLY A 394 -5.59 -3.74 14.44
N HIS A 395 -6.40 -3.58 13.39
CA HIS A 395 -6.07 -2.79 12.20
C HIS A 395 -6.80 -1.46 12.24
N ALA A 396 -6.42 -0.48 11.42
CA ALA A 396 -7.24 0.71 11.22
C ALA A 396 -8.61 0.31 10.62
N ASP A 397 -9.70 0.92 11.07
CA ASP A 397 -10.99 0.79 10.37
C ASP A 397 -10.93 1.57 9.05
N PHE A 398 -10.97 0.84 7.94
CA PHE A 398 -10.79 1.43 6.63
C PHE A 398 -11.96 2.31 6.20
N THR A 399 -13.19 1.95 6.58
CA THR A 399 -14.37 2.75 6.20
C THR A 399 -14.50 4.01 7.05
N HIS A 400 -14.12 3.94 8.33
CA HIS A 400 -14.01 5.09 9.21
C HIS A 400 -12.93 6.04 8.67
N GLN A 401 -11.70 5.55 8.48
CA GLN A 401 -10.61 6.35 7.92
C GLN A 401 -11.02 7.00 6.59
N SER A 402 -11.69 6.25 5.71
CA SER A 402 -12.15 6.74 4.41
C SER A 402 -13.19 7.86 4.54
N ILE A 403 -14.19 7.73 5.43
CA ILE A 403 -15.20 8.79 5.59
C ILE A 403 -14.63 10.03 6.27
N THR A 404 -13.71 9.87 7.22
CA THR A 404 -12.98 10.96 7.88
C THR A 404 -12.17 11.73 6.84
N MET A 405 -11.35 11.05 6.05
CA MET A 405 -10.59 11.71 4.98
C MET A 405 -11.49 12.33 3.90
N ALA A 406 -12.60 11.68 3.52
CA ALA A 406 -13.57 12.25 2.59
C ALA A 406 -14.19 13.55 3.12
N THR A 407 -14.44 13.64 4.42
CA THR A 407 -14.92 14.87 5.08
C THR A 407 -13.88 16.00 4.98
N HIS A 408 -12.59 15.67 5.16
CA HIS A 408 -11.50 16.65 5.03
C HIS A 408 -11.33 17.17 3.59
N LEU A 409 -11.50 16.30 2.59
CA LEU A 409 -11.33 16.62 1.16
C LEU A 409 -12.62 17.07 0.47
N ASN A 410 -13.74 17.11 1.19
CA ASN A 410 -15.02 17.46 0.61
C ASN A 410 -14.93 18.83 -0.09
N PRO A 411 -15.32 18.96 -1.38
CA PRO A 411 -15.20 20.20 -2.13
C PRO A 411 -16.31 21.23 -1.82
N ASN A 412 -17.41 20.84 -1.17
CA ASN A 412 -18.58 21.70 -0.97
C ASN A 412 -18.28 22.85 -0.02
N GLN A 413 -18.30 24.12 -0.45
CA GLN A 413 -17.83 25.27 0.36
C GLN A 413 -18.60 25.51 1.67
N VAL A 414 -19.87 25.11 1.77
CA VAL A 414 -20.70 25.23 2.97
C VAL A 414 -21.58 24.00 3.10
N GLN A 415 -21.68 23.45 4.31
CA GLN A 415 -22.55 22.33 4.66
C GLN A 415 -23.37 22.61 5.92
N LEU A 416 -24.49 21.91 6.10
CA LEU A 416 -25.28 22.04 7.34
C LEU A 416 -24.49 21.62 8.58
N ALA A 417 -23.57 20.65 8.43
CA ALA A 417 -22.66 20.25 9.50
C ALA A 417 -21.76 21.39 9.98
N ASP A 418 -21.47 22.40 9.14
CA ASP A 418 -20.61 23.54 9.52
C ASP A 418 -21.25 24.44 10.61
N LEU A 419 -22.56 24.27 10.89
CA LEU A 419 -23.23 24.91 12.02
C LEU A 419 -22.66 24.44 13.38
N TYR A 420 -21.96 23.30 13.42
CA TYR A 420 -21.27 22.78 14.60
C TYR A 420 -19.88 23.40 14.78
N GLY A 421 -19.77 24.73 14.64
CA GLY A 421 -18.54 25.48 14.92
C GLY A 421 -17.57 25.65 13.75
N GLY A 422 -18.05 25.48 12.51
CA GLY A 422 -17.29 25.71 11.28
C GLY A 422 -16.62 24.47 10.69
N ARG A 423 -16.22 24.56 9.42
CA ARG A 423 -15.73 23.43 8.62
C ARG A 423 -14.49 22.74 9.20
N GLU A 424 -13.52 23.50 9.70
CA GLU A 424 -12.31 22.90 10.29
C GLU A 424 -12.64 22.07 11.53
N ARG A 425 -13.67 22.48 12.29
CA ARG A 425 -14.14 21.68 13.43
C ARG A 425 -14.89 20.43 12.97
N VAL A 426 -15.69 20.50 11.90
CA VAL A 426 -16.36 19.32 11.31
C VAL A 426 -15.37 18.24 10.88
N LYS A 427 -14.19 18.64 10.40
CA LYS A 427 -13.11 17.72 10.01
C LYS A 427 -12.58 16.92 11.21
N ASP A 428 -12.28 17.60 12.32
CA ASP A 428 -11.81 16.93 13.54
C ASP A 428 -12.93 16.13 14.22
N LEU A 429 -14.16 16.65 14.22
CA LEU A 429 -15.37 15.97 14.73
C LEU A 429 -15.73 14.72 13.95
N SER A 430 -15.32 14.61 12.68
CA SER A 430 -15.53 13.39 11.88
C SER A 430 -14.54 12.27 12.18
N GLY A 431 -13.51 12.53 12.97
CA GLY A 431 -12.53 11.53 13.44
C GLY A 431 -12.21 11.74 14.92
N TRP A 432 -10.92 11.94 15.25
CA TRP A 432 -10.43 11.91 16.64
C TRP A 432 -11.21 12.77 17.64
N GLU A 433 -11.68 13.98 17.28
CA GLU A 433 -12.45 14.80 18.21
C GLU A 433 -13.83 14.15 18.45
N GLY A 434 -14.47 13.61 17.41
CA GLY A 434 -15.75 12.90 17.55
C GLY A 434 -15.66 11.65 18.42
N ASP A 435 -14.57 10.91 18.30
CA ASP A 435 -14.39 9.62 18.99
C ASP A 435 -13.87 9.78 20.42
N THR A 436 -13.20 10.90 20.73
CA THR A 436 -12.66 11.18 22.07
C THR A 436 -13.51 12.14 22.91
N THR A 437 -14.56 12.74 22.34
CA THR A 437 -15.34 13.79 23.01
C THR A 437 -16.85 13.57 22.87
N PHE A 438 -17.64 14.39 23.57
CA PHE A 438 -19.09 14.51 23.37
C PHE A 438 -19.46 15.60 22.35
N ASN A 439 -18.49 16.11 21.59
CA ASN A 439 -18.68 17.31 20.78
C ASN A 439 -19.43 17.04 19.47
N ALA A 440 -19.37 15.82 18.92
CA ALA A 440 -20.01 15.45 17.66
C ALA A 440 -21.49 15.07 17.84
N ASN A 441 -21.81 14.39 18.92
CA ASN A 441 -23.15 13.98 19.32
C ASN A 441 -23.14 13.66 20.83
N ASP A 442 -24.31 13.60 21.48
CA ASP A 442 -24.41 13.20 22.90
C ASP A 442 -24.05 11.71 23.14
N MET A 443 -23.42 11.02 22.17
CA MET A 443 -22.98 9.63 22.35
C MET A 443 -21.69 9.60 23.15
N LYS A 444 -21.50 8.50 23.86
CA LYS A 444 -20.32 8.30 24.68
C LYS A 444 -19.06 8.18 23.79
N PRO A 445 -17.96 8.88 24.12
CA PRO A 445 -16.67 8.69 23.48
C PRO A 445 -16.28 7.20 23.41
N SER A 446 -15.81 6.79 22.25
CA SER A 446 -15.39 5.43 21.93
C SER A 446 -14.25 5.52 20.93
N ILE A 447 -13.05 5.12 21.34
CA ILE A 447 -11.88 5.09 20.47
C ILE A 447 -11.15 3.76 20.71
N GLY A 448 -11.48 2.77 19.89
CA GLY A 448 -10.82 1.47 19.86
C GLY A 448 -9.41 1.58 19.26
N GLU A 449 -8.67 0.47 19.18
CA GLU A 449 -7.37 0.47 18.49
C GLU A 449 -7.52 0.73 16.98
N ASP A 450 -8.67 0.34 16.42
CA ASP A 450 -9.08 0.57 15.05
C ASP A 450 -9.36 2.03 14.73
N ASP A 451 -10.23 2.66 15.51
CA ASP A 451 -10.53 4.09 15.38
C ASP A 451 -9.29 4.94 15.70
N TYR A 452 -8.51 4.57 16.75
CA TYR A 452 -7.23 5.22 17.07
C TYR A 452 -6.30 5.29 15.86
N LYS A 453 -6.13 4.17 15.14
CA LYS A 453 -5.27 4.14 13.95
C LYS A 453 -5.93 4.90 12.80
N ALA A 454 -7.23 4.68 12.55
CA ALA A 454 -7.97 5.36 11.48
C ALA A 454 -7.86 6.88 11.61
N ASP A 455 -8.10 7.42 12.79
CA ASP A 455 -8.09 8.85 13.09
C ASP A 455 -6.72 9.51 12.90
N LEU A 456 -5.69 8.96 13.54
CA LEU A 456 -4.34 9.49 13.44
C LEU A 456 -3.83 9.38 11.99
N ASP A 457 -4.10 8.24 11.34
CA ASP A 457 -3.68 8.01 9.96
C ASP A 457 -4.43 8.94 8.99
N SER A 458 -5.73 9.20 9.19
CA SER A 458 -6.49 10.17 8.40
C SER A 458 -5.85 11.55 8.44
N VAL A 459 -5.51 12.06 9.62
CA VAL A 459 -4.86 13.37 9.78
C VAL A 459 -3.50 13.41 9.09
N ASN A 460 -2.69 12.36 9.26
CA ASN A 460 -1.35 12.26 8.66
C ASN A 460 -1.41 12.20 7.12
N LEU A 461 -2.29 11.36 6.58
CA LEU A 461 -2.47 11.21 5.15
C LEU A 461 -2.98 12.50 4.51
N ILE A 462 -3.95 13.18 5.14
CA ILE A 462 -4.42 14.49 4.68
C ILE A 462 -3.30 15.51 4.72
N GLY A 463 -2.49 15.55 5.79
CA GLY A 463 -1.33 16.45 5.88
C GLY A 463 -0.29 16.21 4.79
N ARG A 464 -0.11 14.96 4.34
CA ARG A 464 0.74 14.62 3.18
C ARG A 464 0.10 15.04 1.85
N MET A 465 -1.20 14.82 1.68
CA MET A 465 -1.93 15.22 0.48
C MET A 465 -1.95 16.75 0.28
N GLN A 466 -2.10 17.51 1.37
CA GLN A 466 -2.00 18.97 1.37
C GLN A 466 -0.61 19.49 0.92
N LYS A 467 0.43 18.66 1.03
CA LYS A 467 1.79 18.95 0.52
C LYS A 467 1.98 18.54 -0.95
N GLY A 468 0.91 18.14 -1.64
CA GLY A 468 0.88 17.88 -3.08
C GLY A 468 0.96 16.40 -3.49
N GLN A 469 0.91 15.48 -2.53
CA GLN A 469 0.83 14.04 -2.84
C GLN A 469 -0.60 13.64 -3.24
N SER A 470 -0.75 12.72 -4.19
CA SER A 470 -2.02 12.00 -4.38
C SER A 470 -2.27 11.05 -3.21
N TYR A 471 -3.51 10.56 -3.05
CA TYR A 471 -3.83 9.58 -2.03
C TYR A 471 -2.94 8.33 -2.10
N ASP A 472 -2.68 7.78 -3.29
CA ASP A 472 -1.81 6.59 -3.44
C ASP A 472 -0.37 6.86 -2.98
N GLN A 473 0.14 8.06 -3.28
CA GLN A 473 1.48 8.47 -2.88
C GLN A 473 1.54 8.70 -1.37
N ALA A 474 0.52 9.35 -0.80
CA ALA A 474 0.41 9.60 0.62
C ALA A 474 0.33 8.28 1.40
N ILE A 475 -0.57 7.38 1.01
CA ILE A 475 -0.79 6.12 1.73
C ILE A 475 0.42 5.19 1.63
N SER A 476 0.99 5.04 0.43
CA SER A 476 2.15 4.15 0.25
C SER A 476 3.39 4.68 0.99
N SER A 477 3.64 6.00 0.92
CA SER A 477 4.81 6.59 1.60
C SER A 477 4.63 6.61 3.12
N TYR A 478 3.42 6.86 3.62
CA TYR A 478 3.13 6.92 5.05
C TYR A 478 3.32 5.58 5.72
N TYR A 479 2.73 4.52 5.18
CA TYR A 479 2.90 3.18 5.75
C TYR A 479 4.32 2.63 5.56
N ALA A 480 5.02 3.02 4.50
CA ALA A 480 6.46 2.71 4.37
C ALA A 480 7.32 3.38 5.46
N ASP A 481 6.95 4.58 5.92
CA ASP A 481 7.65 5.24 7.03
C ASP A 481 7.27 4.61 8.38
N LEU A 482 6.00 4.23 8.58
CA LEU A 482 5.55 3.50 9.78
C LEU A 482 6.25 2.16 9.97
N GLN A 483 6.58 1.48 8.87
CA GLN A 483 7.35 0.24 8.93
C GLN A 483 8.77 0.43 9.48
N LYS A 484 9.35 1.62 9.34
CA LYS A 484 10.69 1.94 9.84
C LYS A 484 10.68 2.35 11.31
N ASP A 485 9.59 2.97 11.76
CA ASP A 485 9.42 3.43 13.13
C ASP A 485 7.94 3.46 13.52
N SER A 486 7.55 2.62 14.48
CA SER A 486 6.17 2.49 14.91
C SER A 486 5.61 3.72 15.62
N SER A 487 6.47 4.58 16.19
CA SER A 487 6.06 5.85 16.82
C SER A 487 5.90 6.99 15.82
N GLN A 488 6.15 6.73 14.54
CA GLN A 488 5.95 7.70 13.47
C GLN A 488 4.48 8.16 13.37
N ARG A 489 3.51 7.30 13.70
CA ARG A 489 2.08 7.63 13.66
C ARG A 489 1.77 8.82 14.57
N GLU A 490 2.13 8.69 15.84
CA GLU A 490 1.87 9.69 16.87
C GLU A 490 2.70 10.96 16.63
N ARG A 491 3.99 10.81 16.29
CA ARG A 491 4.84 11.98 16.02
C ARG A 491 4.41 12.75 14.78
N GLU A 492 3.94 12.08 13.74
CA GLU A 492 3.41 12.77 12.56
C GLU A 492 2.06 13.41 12.85
N PHE A 493 1.23 12.78 13.68
CA PHE A 493 -0.02 13.39 14.13
C PHE A 493 0.24 14.69 14.88
N LEU A 494 1.20 14.70 15.82
CA LEU A 494 1.56 15.90 16.59
C LEU A 494 2.26 16.99 15.76
N LYS A 495 2.74 16.69 14.54
CA LYS A 495 3.17 17.71 13.57
C LYS A 495 2.00 18.39 12.86
N ASN A 496 0.87 17.71 12.79
CA ASN A 496 -0.36 18.21 12.13
C ASN A 496 -1.35 18.80 13.14
N LYS A 497 -1.33 18.35 14.40
CA LYS A 497 -2.21 18.77 15.48
C LYS A 497 -1.40 19.08 16.74
N ASP A 498 -1.58 20.28 17.26
CA ASP A 498 -0.92 20.73 18.48
C ASP A 498 -1.38 19.89 19.69
N TRP A 499 -0.43 19.38 20.47
CA TRP A 499 -0.69 18.52 21.63
C TRP A 499 -1.57 19.19 22.68
N ASP A 500 -1.28 20.44 23.05
CA ASP A 500 -2.05 21.16 24.06
C ASP A 500 -3.49 21.36 23.59
N THR A 501 -3.68 21.66 22.29
CA THR A 501 -5.01 21.80 21.70
C THR A 501 -5.80 20.49 21.76
N VAL A 502 -5.17 19.36 21.43
CA VAL A 502 -5.80 18.03 21.50
C VAL A 502 -6.18 17.68 22.93
N ARG A 503 -5.23 17.83 23.87
CA ARG A 503 -5.44 17.57 25.30
C ARG A 503 -6.58 18.41 25.86
N ASP A 504 -6.53 19.72 25.64
CA ASP A 504 -7.49 20.67 26.22
C ASP A 504 -8.90 20.45 25.66
N THR A 505 -9.02 20.15 24.36
CA THR A 505 -10.31 19.81 23.73
C THR A 505 -10.96 18.59 24.38
N ILE A 506 -10.17 17.54 24.65
CA ILE A 506 -10.66 16.32 25.32
C ILE A 506 -11.00 16.62 26.77
N TYR A 507 -10.15 17.35 27.49
CA TYR A 507 -10.37 17.68 28.90
C TYR A 507 -11.60 18.53 29.11
N ASP A 508 -11.85 19.52 28.25
CA ASP A 508 -13.03 20.37 28.34
C ASP A 508 -14.32 19.59 28.08
N SER A 509 -14.29 18.63 27.16
CA SER A 509 -15.46 17.81 26.85
C SER A 509 -15.75 16.74 27.92
N LEU A 510 -14.71 16.11 28.48
CA LEU A 510 -14.86 14.99 29.41
C LEU A 510 -14.90 15.39 30.89
N ARG A 511 -14.64 16.66 31.21
CA ARG A 511 -14.69 17.15 32.59
C ARG A 511 -16.12 17.04 33.14
N PRO A 512 -16.35 16.26 34.22
CA PRO A 512 -17.66 16.15 34.83
C PRO A 512 -18.10 17.50 35.39
N THR A 513 -19.36 17.86 35.18
CA THR A 513 -19.95 19.11 35.68
C THR A 513 -20.51 18.99 37.09
N ASP A 514 -20.72 17.76 37.56
CA ASP A 514 -21.34 17.39 38.84
C ASP A 514 -20.32 17.01 39.93
N ILE A 515 -19.04 16.86 39.57
CA ILE A 515 -17.96 16.46 40.48
C ILE A 515 -16.84 17.51 40.42
N LYS A 516 -16.43 18.03 41.58
CA LYS A 516 -15.23 18.87 41.66
C LYS A 516 -13.98 17.99 41.58
N LEU A 517 -13.18 18.20 40.54
CA LEU A 517 -11.86 17.59 40.39
C LEU A 517 -10.77 18.59 40.76
N ASP A 518 -9.84 18.18 41.62
CA ASP A 518 -8.76 19.05 42.11
C ASP A 518 -7.53 18.95 41.18
N GLY A 519 -7.61 19.63 40.04
CA GLY A 519 -6.50 19.73 39.09
C GLY A 519 -6.48 18.65 38.00
N GLU A 520 -5.43 18.67 37.19
CA GLU A 520 -5.28 17.82 36.00
C GLU A 520 -5.13 16.34 36.34
N ASP A 521 -4.33 16.00 37.36
CA ASP A 521 -4.12 14.61 37.79
C ASP A 521 -5.44 13.91 38.17
N ALA A 522 -6.35 14.65 38.83
CA ALA A 522 -7.68 14.14 39.19
C ALA A 522 -8.56 13.91 37.94
N LEU A 523 -8.41 14.74 36.91
CA LEU A 523 -9.09 14.57 35.63
C LEU A 523 -8.51 13.40 34.82
N LYS A 524 -7.18 13.25 34.76
CA LYS A 524 -6.51 12.09 34.14
C LYS A 524 -7.02 10.78 34.77
N ALA A 525 -7.03 10.69 36.10
CA ALA A 525 -7.55 9.51 36.81
C ALA A 525 -9.05 9.27 36.57
N TYR A 526 -9.85 10.34 36.44
CA TYR A 526 -11.27 10.22 36.07
C TYR A 526 -11.44 9.65 34.67
N ILE A 527 -10.69 10.17 33.68
CA ILE A 527 -10.72 9.73 32.29
C ILE A 527 -10.26 8.28 32.19
N GLU A 528 -9.15 7.90 32.83
CA GLU A 528 -8.65 6.53 32.87
C GLU A 528 -9.71 5.53 33.34
N ARG A 529 -10.47 5.88 34.38
CA ARG A 529 -11.50 5.00 34.93
C ARG A 529 -12.78 4.95 34.09
N LYS A 530 -13.18 6.05 33.45
CA LYS A 530 -14.49 6.17 32.77
C LYS A 530 -14.42 5.98 31.26
N TYR A 531 -13.28 6.30 30.66
CA TYR A 531 -12.97 6.34 29.23
C TYR A 531 -11.56 5.77 28.99
N PRO A 532 -11.33 4.47 29.26
CA PRO A 532 -9.99 3.87 29.17
C PRO A 532 -9.36 3.98 27.77
N GLY A 533 -10.16 3.91 26.70
CA GLY A 533 -9.68 4.14 25.32
C GLY A 533 -9.11 5.55 25.13
N VAL A 534 -9.82 6.58 25.60
CA VAL A 534 -9.36 7.97 25.52
C VAL A 534 -8.12 8.21 26.38
N SER A 535 -8.04 7.59 27.56
CA SER A 535 -6.83 7.63 28.39
C SER A 535 -5.63 7.03 27.65
N LYS A 536 -5.81 5.87 27.01
CA LYS A 536 -4.76 5.22 26.20
C LYS A 536 -4.34 6.09 25.01
N PHE A 537 -5.29 6.74 24.33
CA PHE A 537 -5.01 7.72 23.27
C PHE A 537 -4.12 8.87 23.78
N LEU A 538 -4.52 9.53 24.87
CA LEU A 538 -3.76 10.65 25.46
C LEU A 538 -2.36 10.22 25.89
N ASN A 539 -2.22 9.08 26.56
CA ASN A 539 -0.93 8.60 27.06
C ASN A 539 0.06 8.29 25.92
N ARG A 540 -0.43 7.75 24.79
CA ARG A 540 0.43 7.47 23.62
C ARG A 540 0.94 8.73 22.95
N LEU A 541 0.08 9.75 22.83
CA LEU A 541 0.48 11.05 22.29
C LEU A 541 1.42 11.79 23.24
N GLU A 542 1.11 11.82 24.55
CA GLU A 542 1.94 12.47 25.58
C GLU A 542 3.36 11.89 25.60
N ALA A 543 3.51 10.58 25.36
CA ALA A 543 4.81 9.91 25.33
C ALA A 543 5.75 10.37 24.19
N VAL A 544 5.24 11.11 23.20
CA VAL A 544 6.02 11.60 22.05
C VAL A 544 5.86 13.11 21.82
N ALA A 545 5.30 13.84 22.78
CA ALA A 545 4.98 15.26 22.66
C ALA A 545 6.16 16.23 22.89
N ASP A 546 7.38 15.71 23.09
CA ASP A 546 8.61 16.49 23.37
C ASP A 546 9.16 17.29 22.17
#